data_AF-A0A0E3SJX2-F1
#
_entry.id   AF-A0A0E3SJX2-F1
#
_cell.length_a   1.000
_cell.length_b   1.000
_cell.length_c   1.000
_cell.angle_alpha   90.00
_cell.angle_beta   90.00
_cell.angle_gamma   90.00
#
_symmetry.space_group_name_H-M   'P 1'
#
loop_
_entity.id
_entity.type
_entity.pdbx_description
1 polymer ?
#
loop_
_entity_poly.entity_id
_entity_poly.type
_entity_poly.pdbx_seq_one_letter_code
_entity_poly.pdbx_strand_id
1 'polypeptide(L)'
;MIIGGVAFVYENWIGHALIAIISLLLMVYALTTGATLRGRIKRGSGNAFKLHKKYGIYFGTFILGSFIYGLWIRLQHGESILLSVHGKLGLVILLLVVLQVIPSLILKSRARYRELHKTLGYALAPVLFIDASWGLYNGVISGTKNLVLLHSVSGGLASLVLVWIILELLYPKDRSLSRVRVASYLAVFFVTAGCWIAGGYNYLTSYSSQVKPIILEGPYPWAHEIIMEMKEHVFVFLPIIVLALSITLSILDKNNFLDDAKLRRALTMISFLALFMVLLMFLMGAIISNAGQIGTEGLR
;
A
#
# COMPACT_ATOMS: atom_id res chain seq x y z
N MET A 1 -15.86 -15.81 23.55
CA MET A 1 -16.42 -16.01 22.19
C MET A 1 -15.93 -14.98 21.17
N ILE A 2 -16.01 -13.66 21.41
CA ILE A 2 -15.57 -12.65 20.41
C ILE A 2 -14.06 -12.72 20.11
N ILE A 3 -13.22 -12.98 21.13
CA ILE A 3 -11.77 -13.10 20.96
C ILE A 3 -11.37 -14.36 20.17
N GLY A 4 -12.12 -15.46 20.35
CA GLY A 4 -11.90 -16.71 19.58
C GLY A 4 -12.30 -16.59 18.12
N GLY A 5 -13.37 -15.83 17.82
CA GLY A 5 -13.76 -15.52 16.44
C GLY A 5 -12.75 -14.64 15.70
N VAL A 6 -12.10 -13.70 16.40
CA VAL A 6 -11.02 -12.87 15.83
C VAL A 6 -9.73 -13.68 15.62
N ALA A 7 -9.42 -14.62 16.52
CA ALA A 7 -8.26 -15.50 16.36
C ALA A 7 -8.40 -16.45 15.16
N PHE A 8 -9.60 -17.01 14.92
CA PHE A 8 -9.86 -17.93 13.79
C PHE A 8 -9.77 -17.24 12.41
N VAL A 9 -10.10 -15.94 12.33
CA VAL A 9 -9.91 -15.12 11.11
C VAL A 9 -8.43 -14.89 10.79
N TYR A 10 -7.54 -15.11 11.76
CA TYR A 10 -6.17 -14.62 11.76
C TYR A 10 -5.13 -15.76 11.63
N GLU A 11 -5.51 -17.01 11.95
CA GLU A 11 -4.82 -18.19 11.38
C GLU A 11 -4.93 -18.21 9.86
N ASN A 12 -6.00 -17.63 9.31
CA ASN A 12 -6.15 -17.41 7.89
C ASN A 12 -5.43 -16.13 7.45
N TRP A 13 -4.75 -16.22 6.32
CA TRP A 13 -4.03 -15.13 5.66
C TRP A 13 -4.91 -13.89 5.38
N ILE A 14 -6.23 -14.07 5.31
CA ILE A 14 -7.25 -13.01 5.27
C ILE A 14 -7.09 -12.01 6.43
N GLY A 15 -6.80 -12.48 7.65
CA GLY A 15 -6.58 -11.60 8.80
C GLY A 15 -5.37 -10.67 8.60
N HIS A 16 -4.27 -11.19 8.06
CA HIS A 16 -3.08 -10.38 7.74
C HIS A 16 -3.37 -9.35 6.64
N ALA A 17 -4.09 -9.73 5.59
CA ALA A 17 -4.48 -8.83 4.52
C ALA A 17 -5.40 -7.70 5.03
N LEU A 18 -6.40 -8.02 5.86
CA LEU A 18 -7.28 -7.03 6.48
C LEU A 18 -6.50 -6.04 7.36
N ILE A 19 -5.51 -6.52 8.10
CA ILE A 19 -4.67 -5.67 8.95
C ILE A 19 -3.79 -4.76 8.13
N ALA A 20 -3.20 -5.25 7.05
CA ALA A 20 -2.45 -4.41 6.12
C ALA A 20 -3.34 -3.29 5.55
N ILE A 21 -4.57 -3.62 5.12
CA ILE A 21 -5.54 -2.66 4.58
C ILE A 21 -5.94 -1.62 5.64
N ILE A 22 -6.33 -2.05 6.84
CA ILE A 22 -6.73 -1.15 7.92
C ILE A 22 -5.55 -0.24 8.32
N SER A 23 -4.35 -0.79 8.45
CA SER A 23 -3.12 -0.03 8.73
C SER A 23 -2.87 1.03 7.67
N LEU A 24 -3.01 0.67 6.38
CA LEU A 24 -2.81 1.57 5.27
C LEU A 24 -3.85 2.69 5.25
N LEU A 25 -5.13 2.40 5.50
CA LEU A 25 -6.19 3.40 5.58
C LEU A 25 -5.95 4.39 6.73
N LEU A 26 -5.58 3.89 7.90
CA LEU A 26 -5.23 4.72 9.05
C LEU A 26 -3.99 5.59 8.77
N MET A 27 -2.97 5.04 8.10
CA MET A 27 -1.77 5.75 7.67
C MET A 27 -2.12 6.89 6.71
N VAL A 28 -2.87 6.59 5.64
CA VAL A 28 -3.31 7.59 4.64
C VAL A 28 -4.08 8.71 5.32
N TYR A 29 -4.99 8.39 6.24
CA TYR A 29 -5.74 9.39 7.00
C TYR A 29 -4.82 10.25 7.89
N ALA A 30 -3.86 9.64 8.59
CA ALA A 30 -2.89 10.36 9.42
C ALA A 30 -2.01 11.31 8.58
N LEU A 31 -1.53 10.87 7.42
CA LEU A 31 -0.76 11.69 6.48
C LEU A 31 -1.60 12.85 5.92
N THR A 32 -2.85 12.57 5.56
CA THR A 32 -3.78 13.57 4.99
C THR A 32 -4.08 14.67 6.01
N THR A 33 -4.43 14.31 7.24
CA THR A 33 -4.65 15.26 8.33
C THR A 33 -3.38 16.01 8.73
N GLY A 34 -2.21 15.36 8.67
CA GLY A 34 -0.91 16.01 8.84
C GLY A 34 -0.61 17.05 7.75
N ALA A 35 -0.97 16.75 6.50
CA ALA A 35 -0.86 17.70 5.39
C ALA A 35 -1.84 18.88 5.54
N THR A 36 -3.04 18.66 6.08
CA THR A 36 -3.99 19.74 6.46
C THR A 36 -3.37 20.69 7.47
N LEU A 37 -2.71 20.17 8.52
CA LEU A 37 -2.06 20.99 9.54
C LEU A 37 -0.97 21.89 8.99
N ARG A 38 -0.33 21.49 7.88
CA ARG A 38 0.69 22.29 7.20
C ARG A 38 0.10 23.34 6.24
N GLY A 39 -1.22 23.48 6.19
CA GLY A 39 -1.90 24.31 5.19
C GLY A 39 -1.63 23.85 3.76
N ARG A 40 -1.32 22.56 3.57
CA ARG A 40 -1.29 21.97 2.22
C ARG A 40 -2.70 21.65 1.77
N ILE A 41 -3.50 21.04 2.63
CA ILE A 41 -4.90 20.69 2.33
C ILE A 41 -5.82 21.75 2.97
N LYS A 42 -6.65 22.44 2.18
CA LYS A 42 -7.69 23.34 2.70
C LYS A 42 -8.82 22.51 3.35
N ARG A 43 -9.30 22.93 4.52
CA ARG A 43 -10.34 22.22 5.29
C ARG A 43 -11.37 23.21 5.85
N GLY A 44 -12.62 22.76 6.01
CA GLY A 44 -13.65 23.44 6.81
C GLY A 44 -13.40 23.39 8.32
N SER A 45 -14.39 23.85 9.12
CA SER A 45 -14.31 24.24 10.56
C SER A 45 -13.85 23.20 11.59
N GLY A 46 -13.38 22.02 11.18
CA GLY A 46 -12.98 20.95 12.10
C GLY A 46 -11.54 21.10 12.64
N ASN A 47 -11.32 20.66 13.88
CA ASN A 47 -10.00 20.66 14.52
C ASN A 47 -9.10 19.55 13.93
N ALA A 48 -8.42 19.85 12.82
CA ALA A 48 -7.50 18.94 12.13
C ALA A 48 -6.41 18.38 13.05
N PHE A 49 -6.00 19.16 14.06
CA PHE A 49 -4.99 18.72 15.02
C PHE A 49 -5.50 17.60 15.92
N LYS A 50 -6.73 17.76 16.45
CA LYS A 50 -7.39 16.73 17.26
C LYS A 50 -7.55 15.42 16.47
N LEU A 51 -7.91 15.53 15.19
CA LEU A 51 -8.06 14.36 14.32
C LEU A 51 -6.71 13.71 13.99
N HIS A 52 -5.70 14.48 13.57
CA HIS A 52 -4.36 13.93 13.32
C HIS A 52 -3.83 13.18 14.55
N LYS A 53 -3.97 13.76 15.74
CA LYS A 53 -3.60 13.13 17.01
C LYS A 53 -4.39 11.85 17.26
N LYS A 54 -5.73 11.89 17.14
CA LYS A 54 -6.61 10.74 17.40
C LYS A 54 -6.27 9.55 16.50
N TYR A 55 -6.17 9.78 15.19
CA TYR A 55 -5.89 8.71 14.24
C TYR A 55 -4.43 8.25 14.25
N GLY A 56 -3.48 9.12 14.62
CA GLY A 56 -2.11 8.71 14.91
C GLY A 56 -2.01 7.74 16.09
N ILE A 57 -2.79 7.97 17.16
CA ILE A 57 -2.88 7.04 18.29
C ILE A 57 -3.53 5.73 17.85
N TYR A 58 -4.65 5.77 17.13
CA TYR A 58 -5.31 4.56 16.64
C TYR A 58 -4.39 3.72 15.74
N PHE A 59 -3.69 4.36 14.82
CA PHE A 59 -2.68 3.69 14.01
C PHE A 59 -1.60 3.05 14.89
N GLY A 60 -1.06 3.78 15.87
CA GLY A 60 -0.02 3.24 16.74
C GLY A 60 -0.47 2.07 17.61
N THR A 61 -1.66 2.16 18.21
CA THR A 61 -2.26 1.07 18.99
C THR A 61 -2.54 -0.14 18.10
N PHE A 62 -2.99 0.07 16.87
CA PHE A 62 -3.27 -1.01 15.92
C PHE A 62 -2.01 -1.77 15.54
N ILE A 63 -0.92 -1.06 15.18
CA ILE A 63 0.38 -1.67 14.88
C ILE A 63 0.96 -2.43 16.08
N LEU A 64 0.85 -1.87 17.29
CA LEU A 64 1.28 -2.57 18.50
C LEU A 64 0.48 -3.86 18.71
N GLY A 65 -0.83 -3.80 18.56
CA GLY A 65 -1.71 -4.96 18.67
C GLY A 65 -1.40 -6.05 17.64
N SER A 66 -1.19 -5.68 16.38
CA SER A 66 -0.84 -6.64 15.33
C SER A 66 0.54 -7.27 15.57
N PHE A 67 1.52 -6.49 16.05
CA PHE A 67 2.84 -7.03 16.37
C PHE A 67 2.81 -7.99 17.56
N ILE A 68 2.12 -7.64 18.66
CA ILE A 68 1.95 -8.53 19.82
C ILE A 68 1.26 -9.83 19.41
N TYR A 69 0.22 -9.73 18.57
CA TYR A 69 -0.45 -10.91 18.05
C TYR A 69 0.48 -11.78 17.20
N GLY A 70 1.22 -11.19 16.27
CA GLY A 70 2.20 -11.93 15.45
C GLY A 70 3.27 -12.61 16.31
N LEU A 71 3.70 -11.96 17.40
CA LEU A 71 4.63 -12.54 18.37
C LEU A 71 4.01 -13.74 19.08
N TRP A 72 2.77 -13.60 19.55
CA TRP A 72 2.03 -14.68 20.20
C TRP A 72 1.91 -15.92 19.31
N ILE A 73 1.51 -15.76 18.04
CA ILE A 73 1.39 -16.86 17.09
C ILE A 73 2.74 -17.55 16.86
N ARG A 74 3.82 -16.78 16.64
CA ARG A 74 5.16 -17.36 16.42
C ARG A 74 5.66 -18.11 17.65
N LEU A 75 5.41 -17.60 18.85
CA LEU A 75 5.75 -18.28 20.11
C LEU A 75 5.01 -19.61 20.27
N GLN A 76 3.73 -19.69 19.88
CA GLN A 76 2.98 -20.95 19.87
C GLN A 76 3.59 -22.00 18.93
N HIS A 77 4.22 -21.56 17.83
CA HIS A 77 4.89 -22.44 16.86
C HIS A 77 6.38 -22.67 17.18
N GLY A 78 6.91 -22.12 18.29
CA GLY A 78 8.32 -22.25 18.67
C GLY A 78 9.31 -21.49 17.76
N GLU A 79 8.81 -20.56 16.95
CA GLU A 79 9.62 -19.81 15.98
C GLU A 79 9.96 -18.40 16.49
N SER A 80 11.16 -17.92 16.19
CA SER A 80 11.55 -16.54 16.52
C SER A 80 11.07 -15.54 15.46
N ILE A 81 10.43 -14.45 15.90
CA ILE A 81 9.99 -13.36 15.02
C ILE A 81 11.15 -12.77 14.19
N LEU A 82 12.34 -12.71 14.80
CA LEU A 82 13.53 -12.09 14.21
C LEU A 82 14.18 -12.97 13.13
N LEU A 83 13.73 -14.20 12.93
CA LEU A 83 14.22 -15.04 11.83
C LEU A 83 13.63 -14.62 10.49
N SER A 84 12.39 -14.10 10.49
CA SER A 84 11.71 -13.68 9.25
C SER A 84 11.98 -12.20 8.93
N VAL A 85 12.14 -11.87 7.64
CA VAL A 85 12.28 -10.47 7.18
C VAL A 85 11.02 -9.66 7.53
N HIS A 86 9.83 -10.24 7.36
CA HIS A 86 8.56 -9.64 7.79
C HIS A 86 8.56 -9.30 9.30
N GLY A 87 8.99 -10.21 10.17
CA GLY A 87 9.06 -9.94 11.60
C GLY A 87 10.08 -8.85 11.96
N LYS A 88 11.23 -8.78 11.27
CA LYS A 88 12.20 -7.69 11.41
C LYS A 88 11.62 -6.34 10.98
N LEU A 89 10.92 -6.30 9.83
CA LEU A 89 10.27 -5.10 9.33
C LEU A 89 9.13 -4.65 10.26
N GLY A 90 8.31 -5.56 10.76
CA GLY A 90 7.28 -5.30 11.77
C GLY A 90 7.86 -4.67 13.04
N LEU A 91 9.02 -5.14 13.52
CA LEU A 91 9.71 -4.52 14.65
C LEU A 91 10.21 -3.10 14.33
N VAL A 92 10.77 -2.89 13.14
CA VAL A 92 11.20 -1.55 12.69
C VAL A 92 10.00 -0.60 12.63
N ILE A 93 8.87 -1.04 12.08
CA ILE A 93 7.62 -0.25 12.03
C ILE A 93 7.17 0.09 13.44
N LEU A 94 7.17 -0.88 14.37
CA LEU A 94 6.80 -0.65 15.76
C LEU A 94 7.69 0.41 16.42
N LEU A 95 9.01 0.32 16.24
CA LEU A 95 9.95 1.31 16.77
C LEU A 95 9.71 2.70 16.18
N LEU A 96 9.49 2.80 14.87
CA LEU A 96 9.17 4.06 14.22
C LEU A 96 7.83 4.65 14.72
N VAL A 97 6.81 3.81 14.91
CA VAL A 97 5.52 4.21 15.50
C VAL A 97 5.70 4.74 16.92
N VAL A 98 6.49 4.06 17.75
CA VAL A 98 6.77 4.48 19.13
C VAL A 98 7.46 5.84 19.12
N LEU A 99 8.49 6.02 18.29
CA LEU A 99 9.21 7.28 18.11
C LEU A 99 8.34 8.39 17.50
N GLN A 100 7.29 8.03 16.76
CA GLN A 100 6.34 8.99 16.19
C GLN A 100 5.28 9.41 17.21
N VAL A 101 4.70 8.46 17.93
CA VAL A 101 3.53 8.69 18.79
C VAL A 101 3.95 9.20 20.17
N ILE A 102 4.92 8.57 20.85
CA ILE A 102 5.25 8.91 22.23
C ILE A 102 5.73 10.36 22.38
N PRO A 103 6.72 10.85 21.60
CA PRO A 103 7.15 12.25 21.70
C PRO A 103 6.01 13.23 21.41
N SER A 104 5.08 12.87 20.52
CA SER A 104 3.91 13.71 20.19
C SER A 104 2.90 13.85 21.34
N LEU A 105 2.91 12.91 22.30
CA LEU A 105 2.05 12.91 23.48
C LEU A 105 2.70 13.57 24.70
N ILE A 106 4.02 13.41 24.87
CA ILE A 106 4.74 13.81 26.08
C ILE A 106 5.37 15.21 25.93
N LEU A 107 5.99 15.51 24.78
CA LEU A 107 6.78 16.73 24.64
C LEU A 107 5.88 17.95 24.47
N LYS A 108 5.96 18.88 25.43
CA LYS A 108 5.24 20.17 25.37
C LYS A 108 5.74 21.05 24.22
N SER A 109 7.05 21.04 23.94
CA SER A 109 7.67 21.88 22.89
C SER A 109 7.67 21.16 21.54
N ARG A 110 6.68 21.48 20.71
CA ARG A 110 6.50 20.90 19.38
C ARG A 110 7.56 21.30 18.36
N ALA A 111 8.17 22.48 18.54
CA ALA A 111 9.15 23.00 17.60
C ALA A 111 10.38 22.08 17.47
N ARG A 112 10.81 21.48 18.59
CA ARG A 112 12.05 20.69 18.66
C ARG A 112 11.98 19.35 17.91
N TYR A 113 10.81 18.71 17.88
CA TYR A 113 10.65 17.36 17.28
C TYR A 113 9.83 17.37 15.98
N ARG A 114 9.37 18.54 15.51
CA ARG A 114 8.50 18.67 14.33
C ARG A 114 9.11 18.07 13.07
N GLU A 115 10.40 18.33 12.82
CA GLU A 115 11.08 17.81 11.62
C GLU A 115 11.18 16.29 11.67
N LEU A 116 11.61 15.75 12.81
CA LEU A 116 11.67 14.31 13.05
C LEU A 116 10.30 13.63 12.90
N HIS A 117 9.24 14.19 13.49
CA HIS A 117 7.86 13.68 13.33
C HIS A 117 7.42 13.65 11.87
N LYS A 118 7.82 14.63 11.06
CA LYS A 118 7.47 14.63 9.63
C LYS A 118 8.25 13.56 8.88
N THR A 119 9.56 13.48 9.09
CA THR A 119 10.43 12.53 8.40
C THR A 119 10.02 11.10 8.73
N LEU A 120 9.83 10.77 10.01
CA LEU A 120 9.38 9.46 10.44
C LEU A 120 7.98 9.14 9.91
N GLY A 121 7.04 10.09 9.99
CA GLY A 121 5.68 9.90 9.45
C GLY A 121 5.67 9.58 7.95
N TYR A 122 6.49 10.27 7.15
CA TYR A 122 6.60 9.98 5.72
C TYR A 122 7.35 8.68 5.42
N ALA A 123 8.36 8.33 6.21
CA ALA A 123 9.11 7.08 6.04
C ALA A 123 8.28 5.84 6.43
N LEU A 124 7.31 5.99 7.33
CA LEU A 124 6.50 4.88 7.82
C LEU A 124 5.60 4.28 6.75
N ALA A 125 5.08 5.10 5.83
CA ALA A 125 4.21 4.63 4.75
C ALA A 125 4.88 3.66 3.77
N PRO A 126 6.06 3.94 3.17
CA PRO A 126 6.75 3.00 2.31
C PRO A 126 7.22 1.75 3.06
N VAL A 127 7.68 1.88 4.31
CA VAL A 127 8.11 0.71 5.11
C VAL A 127 6.92 -0.20 5.41
N LEU A 128 5.76 0.36 5.80
CA LEU A 128 4.53 -0.40 6.02
C LEU A 128 4.08 -1.12 4.75
N PHE A 129 4.21 -0.48 3.58
CA PHE A 129 3.87 -1.13 2.33
C PHE A 129 4.83 -2.29 2.02
N ILE A 130 6.15 -2.07 2.15
CA ILE A 130 7.15 -3.12 1.94
C ILE A 130 6.85 -4.32 2.86
N ASP A 131 6.53 -4.06 4.13
CA ASP A 131 6.19 -5.10 5.10
C ASP A 131 4.92 -5.86 4.71
N ALA A 132 3.86 -5.15 4.31
CA ALA A 132 2.63 -5.77 3.82
C ALA A 132 2.87 -6.63 2.57
N SER A 133 3.67 -6.14 1.61
CA SER A 133 4.10 -6.91 0.43
C SER A 133 4.95 -8.13 0.81
N TRP A 134 5.76 -8.04 1.86
CA TRP A 134 6.55 -9.17 2.34
C TRP A 134 5.68 -10.22 3.04
N GLY A 135 4.68 -9.80 3.81
CA GLY A 135 3.66 -10.67 4.37
C GLY A 135 2.91 -11.43 3.26
N LEU A 136 2.55 -10.73 2.19
CA LEU A 136 1.94 -11.32 1.00
C LEU A 136 2.89 -12.36 0.36
N TYR A 137 4.15 -12.00 0.13
CA TYR A 137 5.18 -12.87 -0.44
C TYR A 137 5.35 -14.19 0.31
N ASN A 138 5.28 -14.18 1.63
CA ASN A 138 5.41 -15.39 2.42
C ASN A 138 4.28 -16.40 2.14
N GLY A 139 3.09 -15.93 1.74
CA GLY A 139 1.95 -16.78 1.36
C GLY A 139 1.98 -17.27 -0.09
N VAL A 140 3.01 -16.93 -0.87
CA VAL A 140 3.11 -17.31 -2.29
C VAL A 140 3.92 -18.61 -2.46
N ILE A 141 3.53 -19.45 -3.43
CA ILE A 141 4.19 -20.72 -3.78
C ILE A 141 5.67 -20.50 -4.14
N SER A 142 6.56 -21.41 -3.72
CA SER A 142 8.02 -21.28 -3.74
C SER A 142 8.68 -20.90 -5.07
N GLY A 143 8.03 -21.10 -6.22
CA GLY A 143 8.59 -20.79 -7.54
C GLY A 143 8.40 -19.35 -8.05
N THR A 144 7.40 -18.61 -7.57
CA THR A 144 7.03 -17.26 -8.09
C THR A 144 7.47 -16.10 -7.19
N LYS A 145 8.09 -16.44 -6.07
CA LYS A 145 8.34 -15.58 -4.92
C LYS A 145 8.95 -14.21 -5.29
N ASN A 146 10.15 -14.16 -5.90
CA ASN A 146 10.89 -12.89 -5.98
C ASN A 146 10.26 -11.87 -6.94
N LEU A 147 9.68 -12.32 -8.05
CA LEU A 147 9.01 -11.44 -9.01
C LEU A 147 7.67 -10.95 -8.47
N VAL A 148 6.93 -11.80 -7.75
CA VAL A 148 5.68 -11.40 -7.08
C VAL A 148 5.95 -10.36 -6.00
N LEU A 149 7.04 -10.49 -5.23
CA LEU A 149 7.46 -9.48 -4.27
C LEU A 149 7.81 -8.16 -4.95
N LEU A 150 8.65 -8.20 -5.99
CA LEU A 150 9.05 -7.00 -6.73
C LEU A 150 7.82 -6.28 -7.30
N HIS A 151 6.92 -7.04 -7.91
CA HIS A 151 5.63 -6.55 -8.43
C HIS A 151 4.78 -5.91 -7.34
N SER A 152 4.62 -6.59 -6.21
CA SER A 152 3.79 -6.11 -5.10
C SER A 152 4.36 -4.84 -4.45
N VAL A 153 5.65 -4.82 -4.13
CA VAL A 153 6.33 -3.65 -3.56
C VAL A 153 6.25 -2.47 -4.52
N SER A 154 6.47 -2.71 -5.82
CA SER A 154 6.35 -1.66 -6.84
C SER A 154 4.94 -1.10 -6.94
N GLY A 155 3.91 -1.95 -6.86
CA GLY A 155 2.51 -1.51 -6.82
C GLY A 155 2.23 -0.60 -5.63
N GLY A 156 2.85 -0.89 -4.49
CA GLY A 156 2.78 -0.03 -3.33
C GLY A 156 3.42 1.32 -3.45
N LEU A 157 4.66 1.33 -3.90
CA LEU A 157 5.37 2.57 -4.16
C LEU A 157 4.62 3.41 -5.20
N ALA A 158 4.08 2.77 -6.25
CA ALA A 158 3.19 3.43 -7.21
C ALA A 158 1.96 4.05 -6.53
N SER A 159 1.29 3.34 -5.61
CA SER A 159 0.13 3.86 -4.89
C SER A 159 0.46 5.12 -4.07
N LEU A 160 1.61 5.13 -3.38
CA LEU A 160 2.08 6.29 -2.61
C LEU A 160 2.41 7.47 -3.52
N VAL A 161 3.04 7.21 -4.66
CA VAL A 161 3.34 8.23 -5.67
C VAL A 161 2.06 8.79 -6.28
N LEU A 162 1.05 7.97 -6.56
CA LEU A 162 -0.26 8.42 -7.05
C LEU A 162 -1.00 9.28 -6.02
N VAL A 163 -0.92 8.93 -4.73
CA VAL A 163 -1.43 9.79 -3.65
C VAL A 163 -0.69 11.12 -3.64
N TRP A 164 0.62 11.13 -3.83
CA TRP A 164 1.38 12.38 -3.96
C TRP A 164 0.89 13.22 -5.15
N ILE A 165 0.69 12.62 -6.32
CA ILE A 165 0.13 13.31 -7.50
C ILE A 165 -1.24 13.93 -7.19
N ILE A 166 -2.16 13.15 -6.61
CA ILE A 166 -3.50 13.61 -6.24
C ILE A 166 -3.43 14.84 -5.31
N LEU A 167 -2.54 14.82 -4.32
CA LEU A 167 -2.38 15.94 -3.39
C LEU A 167 -1.83 17.20 -4.07
N GLU A 168 -0.91 17.07 -5.01
CA GLU A 168 -0.38 18.22 -5.78
C GLU A 168 -1.44 18.81 -6.72
N LEU A 169 -2.35 17.98 -7.24
CA LEU A 169 -3.45 18.42 -8.11
C LEU A 169 -4.59 19.07 -7.34
N LEU A 170 -4.96 18.52 -6.17
CA LEU A 170 -6.00 19.07 -5.31
C LEU A 170 -5.58 20.39 -4.66
N TYR A 171 -4.29 20.54 -4.36
CA TYR A 171 -3.77 21.68 -3.61
C TYR A 171 -2.54 22.31 -4.29
N PRO A 172 -2.74 22.90 -5.48
CA PRO A 172 -1.64 23.40 -6.29
C PRO A 172 -0.94 24.60 -5.63
N LYS A 173 0.38 24.65 -5.77
CA LYS A 173 1.27 25.76 -5.43
C LYS A 173 2.25 26.01 -6.58
N ASP A 174 3.02 27.10 -6.54
CA ASP A 174 3.96 27.47 -7.61
C ASP A 174 4.91 26.36 -8.06
N ARG A 175 5.37 25.52 -7.13
CA ARG A 175 6.28 24.39 -7.41
C ARG A 175 5.58 23.04 -7.59
N SER A 176 4.24 23.00 -7.54
CA SER A 176 3.48 21.75 -7.60
C SER A 176 3.62 21.06 -8.94
N LEU A 177 3.59 21.79 -10.06
CA LEU A 177 3.74 21.20 -11.39
C LEU A 177 5.09 20.46 -11.56
N SER A 178 6.20 21.05 -11.10
CA SER A 178 7.51 20.37 -11.15
C SER A 178 7.52 19.08 -10.32
N ARG A 179 6.94 19.10 -9.11
CA ARG A 179 6.85 17.92 -8.25
C ARG A 179 5.93 16.85 -8.85
N VAL A 180 4.80 17.25 -9.43
CA VAL A 180 3.83 16.33 -10.00
C VAL A 180 4.39 15.63 -11.24
N ARG A 181 5.24 16.30 -12.03
CA ARG A 181 5.97 15.68 -13.15
C ARG A 181 6.98 14.64 -12.68
N VAL A 182 7.76 14.96 -11.66
CA VAL A 182 8.68 13.97 -11.06
C VAL A 182 7.89 12.77 -10.52
N ALA A 183 6.80 13.03 -9.82
CA ALA A 183 5.93 11.98 -9.32
C ALA A 183 5.29 11.17 -10.46
N SER A 184 4.88 11.80 -11.57
CA SER A 184 4.29 11.06 -12.70
C SER A 184 5.30 10.15 -13.38
N TYR A 185 6.57 10.57 -13.52
CA TYR A 185 7.63 9.69 -14.02
C TYR A 185 7.90 8.51 -13.09
N LEU A 186 7.89 8.74 -11.76
CA LEU A 186 8.01 7.66 -10.78
C LEU A 186 6.81 6.69 -10.86
N ALA A 187 5.60 7.21 -11.05
CA ALA A 187 4.40 6.39 -11.20
C ALA A 187 4.50 5.48 -12.44
N VAL A 188 4.91 6.05 -13.59
CA VAL A 188 5.17 5.28 -14.81
C VAL A 188 6.26 4.22 -14.57
N PHE A 189 7.36 4.58 -13.92
CA PHE A 189 8.44 3.64 -13.62
C PHE A 189 7.95 2.46 -12.77
N PHE A 190 7.31 2.74 -11.63
CA PHE A 190 6.86 1.67 -10.73
C PHE A 190 5.74 0.81 -11.35
N VAL A 191 4.80 1.42 -12.07
CA VAL A 191 3.72 0.66 -12.73
C VAL A 191 4.24 -0.15 -13.91
N THR A 192 5.04 0.44 -14.79
CA THR A 192 5.47 -0.25 -16.02
C THR A 192 6.61 -1.22 -15.74
N ALA A 193 7.72 -0.76 -15.17
CA ALA A 193 8.87 -1.63 -14.91
C ALA A 193 8.61 -2.57 -13.73
N GLY A 194 8.12 -2.00 -12.64
CA GLY A 194 7.91 -2.73 -11.39
C GLY A 194 6.71 -3.66 -11.43
N CYS A 195 5.55 -3.21 -11.91
CA CYS A 195 4.35 -4.04 -11.94
C CYS A 195 4.18 -4.80 -13.25
N TRP A 196 4.20 -4.11 -14.39
CA TRP A 196 3.78 -4.68 -15.67
C TRP A 196 4.83 -5.63 -16.25
N ILE A 197 6.09 -5.21 -16.32
CA ILE A 197 7.17 -6.08 -16.81
C ILE A 197 7.41 -7.25 -15.85
N ALA A 198 7.64 -6.99 -14.55
CA ALA A 198 7.92 -8.06 -13.60
C ALA A 198 6.72 -9.02 -13.41
N GLY A 199 5.50 -8.48 -13.33
CA GLY A 199 4.28 -9.26 -13.18
C GLY A 199 3.95 -10.07 -14.43
N GLY A 200 4.12 -9.47 -15.62
CA GLY A 200 3.86 -10.13 -16.91
C GLY A 200 4.88 -11.24 -17.17
N TYR A 201 6.15 -11.00 -16.87
CA TYR A 201 7.18 -12.02 -16.96
C TYR A 201 6.90 -13.21 -16.02
N ASN A 202 6.51 -12.94 -14.77
CA ASN A 202 6.09 -13.99 -13.83
C ASN A 202 4.87 -14.77 -14.33
N TYR A 203 3.91 -14.06 -14.93
CA TYR A 203 2.70 -14.68 -15.48
C TYR A 203 3.03 -15.70 -16.59
N LEU A 204 3.91 -15.30 -17.52
CA LEU A 204 4.31 -16.13 -18.67
C LEU A 204 5.20 -17.31 -18.26
N THR A 205 6.12 -17.12 -17.32
CA THR A 205 7.15 -18.12 -17.03
C THR A 205 6.77 -19.11 -15.93
N SER A 206 6.07 -18.64 -14.90
CA SER A 206 5.93 -19.39 -13.65
C SER A 206 4.46 -19.59 -13.26
N TYR A 207 3.62 -18.56 -13.40
CA TYR A 207 2.22 -18.66 -13.01
C TYR A 207 1.45 -19.71 -13.84
N SER A 208 1.58 -19.64 -15.16
CA SER A 208 0.82 -20.48 -16.10
C SER A 208 1.08 -21.98 -15.91
N SER A 209 2.32 -22.36 -15.59
CA SER A 209 2.74 -23.76 -15.46
C SER A 209 2.67 -24.29 -14.03
N GLN A 210 2.90 -23.44 -13.02
CA GLN A 210 3.05 -23.89 -11.63
C GLN A 210 1.86 -23.53 -10.73
N VAL A 211 1.23 -22.39 -10.96
CA VAL A 211 0.20 -21.86 -10.04
C VAL A 211 -1.20 -22.07 -10.59
N LYS A 212 -1.40 -21.83 -11.90
CA LYS A 212 -2.70 -21.98 -12.56
C LYS A 212 -3.30 -23.38 -12.40
N PRO A 213 -2.59 -24.50 -12.68
CA PRO A 213 -3.17 -25.83 -12.54
C PRO A 213 -3.62 -26.13 -11.11
N ILE A 214 -2.79 -25.76 -10.12
CA ILE A 214 -3.08 -25.94 -8.69
C ILE A 214 -4.35 -25.19 -8.28
N ILE A 215 -4.57 -23.96 -8.78
CA ILE A 215 -5.79 -23.20 -8.47
C ILE A 215 -7.02 -23.85 -9.09
N LEU A 216 -6.91 -24.32 -10.34
CA LEU A 216 -8.03 -24.91 -11.08
C LEU A 216 -8.44 -26.29 -10.54
N GLU A 217 -7.47 -27.08 -10.08
CA GLU A 217 -7.72 -28.39 -9.44
C GLU A 217 -8.06 -28.25 -7.95
N GLY A 218 -7.77 -27.09 -7.36
CA GLY A 218 -8.01 -26.80 -5.95
C GLY A 218 -9.47 -26.45 -5.63
N PRO A 219 -9.76 -26.12 -4.36
CA PRO A 219 -11.13 -25.85 -3.89
C PRO A 219 -11.73 -24.53 -4.41
N TYR A 220 -10.93 -23.66 -5.04
CA TYR A 220 -11.34 -22.32 -5.46
C TYR A 220 -10.95 -21.98 -6.92
N PRO A 221 -11.45 -22.74 -7.93
CA PRO A 221 -11.13 -22.51 -9.33
C PRO A 221 -11.58 -21.13 -9.84
N TRP A 222 -12.67 -20.59 -9.27
CA TRP A 222 -13.20 -19.26 -9.57
C TRP A 222 -12.17 -18.13 -9.38
N ALA A 223 -11.15 -18.33 -8.53
CA ALA A 223 -10.08 -17.36 -8.34
C ALA A 223 -9.23 -17.17 -9.61
N HIS A 224 -9.08 -18.22 -10.42
CA HIS A 224 -8.51 -18.08 -11.76
C HIS A 224 -9.57 -17.59 -12.75
N GLU A 225 -10.69 -18.30 -12.86
CA GLU A 225 -11.68 -18.08 -13.93
C GLU A 225 -12.27 -16.67 -13.94
N ILE A 226 -12.42 -16.03 -12.77
CA ILE A 226 -13.02 -14.70 -12.65
C ILE A 226 -11.96 -13.67 -12.26
N ILE A 227 -11.25 -13.89 -11.15
CA ILE A 227 -10.38 -12.85 -10.57
C ILE A 227 -9.10 -12.65 -11.39
N MET A 228 -8.46 -13.71 -11.88
CA MET A 228 -7.31 -13.53 -12.79
C MET A 228 -7.71 -12.90 -14.11
N GLU A 229 -8.81 -13.34 -14.71
CA GLU A 229 -9.29 -12.78 -15.98
C GLU A 229 -9.53 -11.26 -15.85
N MET A 230 -10.24 -10.84 -14.79
CA MET A 230 -10.43 -9.42 -14.49
C MET A 230 -9.10 -8.70 -14.22
N LYS A 231 -8.19 -9.34 -13.48
CA LYS A 231 -6.87 -8.79 -13.17
C LYS A 231 -6.05 -8.55 -14.44
N GLU A 232 -6.08 -9.45 -15.41
CA GLU A 232 -5.35 -9.32 -16.68
C GLU A 232 -5.83 -8.11 -17.48
N HIS A 233 -7.14 -7.83 -17.47
CA HIS A 233 -7.70 -6.64 -18.12
C HIS A 233 -7.23 -5.36 -17.43
N VAL A 234 -7.38 -5.27 -16.10
CA VAL A 234 -6.90 -4.13 -15.30
C VAL A 234 -5.39 -3.91 -15.49
N PHE A 235 -4.64 -5.00 -15.56
CA PHE A 235 -3.19 -5.00 -15.71
C PHE A 235 -2.71 -4.38 -17.01
N VAL A 236 -3.43 -4.58 -18.13
CA VAL A 236 -3.08 -3.98 -19.44
C VAL A 236 -3.39 -2.50 -19.49
N PHE A 237 -4.50 -2.05 -18.89
CA PHE A 237 -4.88 -0.63 -18.92
C PHE A 237 -4.04 0.26 -18.00
N LEU A 238 -3.51 -0.30 -16.91
CA LEU A 238 -2.83 0.50 -15.88
C LEU A 238 -1.59 1.27 -16.40
N PRO A 239 -0.65 0.67 -17.16
CA PRO A 239 0.47 1.40 -17.77
C PRO A 239 0.00 2.51 -18.73
N ILE A 240 -1.06 2.26 -19.50
CA ILE A 240 -1.61 3.22 -20.46
C ILE A 240 -2.12 4.47 -19.72
N ILE A 241 -2.90 4.26 -18.64
CA ILE A 241 -3.47 5.36 -17.85
C ILE A 241 -2.36 6.22 -17.22
N VAL A 242 -1.36 5.59 -16.58
CA VAL A 242 -0.29 6.36 -15.92
C VAL A 242 0.65 7.03 -16.93
N LEU A 243 0.87 6.42 -18.11
CA LEU A 243 1.66 7.02 -19.17
C LEU A 243 0.93 8.23 -19.77
N ALA A 244 -0.37 8.11 -20.07
CA ALA A 244 -1.19 9.21 -20.53
C ALA A 244 -1.18 10.37 -19.52
N LEU A 245 -1.40 10.06 -18.24
CA LEU A 245 -1.31 11.04 -17.15
C LEU A 245 0.05 11.74 -17.13
N SER A 246 1.15 10.98 -17.23
CA SER A 246 2.50 11.56 -17.23
C SER A 246 2.75 12.43 -18.45
N ILE A 247 2.37 12.00 -19.66
CA ILE A 247 2.54 12.80 -20.89
C ILE A 247 1.77 14.12 -20.76
N THR A 248 0.51 14.07 -20.32
CA THR A 248 -0.30 15.28 -20.12
C THR A 248 0.35 16.23 -19.11
N LEU A 249 0.85 15.72 -17.98
CA LEU A 249 1.54 16.54 -16.96
C LEU A 249 2.88 17.11 -17.45
N SER A 250 3.57 16.40 -18.34
CA SER A 250 4.86 16.84 -18.91
C SER A 250 4.70 18.00 -19.88
N ILE A 251 3.65 18.00 -20.71
CA ILE A 251 3.41 19.06 -21.72
C ILE A 251 2.65 20.27 -21.17
N LEU A 252 1.96 20.11 -20.03
CA LEU A 252 1.15 21.17 -19.42
C LEU A 252 2.01 22.33 -18.91
N ASP A 253 1.68 23.57 -19.27
CA ASP A 253 2.36 24.76 -18.74
C ASP A 253 1.87 25.17 -17.34
N LYS A 254 2.63 26.07 -16.71
CA LYS A 254 2.37 26.49 -15.32
C LYS A 254 1.06 27.27 -15.18
N ASN A 255 0.70 28.11 -16.15
CA ASN A 255 -0.47 28.97 -16.05
C ASN A 255 -1.73 28.12 -16.16
N ASN A 256 -1.82 27.26 -17.18
CA ASN A 256 -2.93 26.31 -17.32
C ASN A 256 -3.04 25.37 -16.12
N PHE A 257 -1.91 24.91 -15.55
CA PHE A 257 -1.93 24.11 -14.33
C PHE A 257 -2.52 24.85 -13.12
N LEU A 258 -2.17 26.12 -12.91
CA LEU A 258 -2.61 26.90 -11.74
C LEU A 258 -4.00 27.51 -11.90
N ASP A 259 -4.39 27.88 -13.11
CA ASP A 259 -5.60 28.67 -13.37
C ASP A 259 -6.79 27.79 -13.79
N ASP A 260 -6.55 26.66 -14.47
CA ASP A 260 -7.63 25.77 -14.91
C ASP A 260 -7.99 24.70 -13.87
N ALA A 261 -9.02 25.01 -13.07
CA ALA A 261 -9.57 24.09 -12.09
C ALA A 261 -10.26 22.85 -12.71
N LYS A 262 -10.83 22.97 -13.91
CA LYS A 262 -11.51 21.85 -14.59
C LYS A 262 -10.48 20.82 -15.06
N LEU A 263 -9.40 21.30 -15.67
CA LEU A 263 -8.27 20.45 -16.05
C LEU A 263 -7.69 19.70 -14.85
N ARG A 264 -7.38 20.41 -13.75
CA ARG A 264 -6.89 19.75 -12.53
C ARG A 264 -7.86 18.71 -11.98
N ARG A 265 -9.17 18.98 -12.02
CA ARG A 265 -10.20 18.02 -11.59
C ARG A 265 -10.18 16.77 -12.45
N ALA A 266 -10.08 16.90 -13.77
CA ALA A 266 -9.98 15.77 -14.68
C ALA A 266 -8.72 14.93 -14.41
N LEU A 267 -7.55 15.58 -14.28
CA LEU A 267 -6.29 14.91 -13.93
C LEU A 267 -6.36 14.20 -12.57
N THR A 268 -7.05 14.82 -11.60
CA THR A 268 -7.26 14.24 -10.27
C THR A 268 -8.14 12.98 -10.36
N MET A 269 -9.21 13.00 -11.15
CA MET A 269 -10.08 11.83 -11.36
C MET A 269 -9.32 10.68 -12.02
N ILE A 270 -8.49 10.97 -13.04
CA ILE A 270 -7.62 9.98 -13.68
C ILE A 270 -6.63 9.39 -12.66
N SER A 271 -6.04 10.23 -11.81
CA SER A 271 -5.11 9.79 -10.77
C SER A 271 -5.80 8.90 -9.72
N PHE A 272 -7.04 9.23 -9.33
CA PHE A 272 -7.85 8.38 -8.45
C PHE A 272 -8.22 7.05 -9.10
N LEU A 273 -8.57 7.03 -10.39
CA LEU A 273 -8.83 5.81 -11.14
C LEU A 273 -7.58 4.92 -11.17
N ALA A 274 -6.41 5.48 -11.49
CA ALA A 274 -5.14 4.76 -11.47
C ALA A 274 -4.83 4.19 -10.07
N LEU A 275 -5.00 5.00 -9.01
CA LEU A 275 -4.80 4.55 -7.64
C LEU A 275 -5.75 3.40 -7.27
N PHE A 276 -7.02 3.53 -7.60
CA PHE A 276 -8.02 2.49 -7.38
C PHE A 276 -7.62 1.18 -8.08
N MET A 277 -7.21 1.25 -9.35
CA MET A 277 -6.78 0.08 -10.11
C MET A 277 -5.51 -0.56 -9.53
N VAL A 278 -4.52 0.21 -9.07
CA VAL A 278 -3.34 -0.32 -8.35
C VAL A 278 -3.76 -1.10 -7.10
N LEU A 279 -4.64 -0.53 -6.28
CA LEU A 279 -5.10 -1.16 -5.05
C LEU A 279 -5.96 -2.40 -5.33
N LEU A 280 -6.81 -2.34 -6.36
CA LEU A 280 -7.61 -3.48 -6.81
C LEU A 280 -6.72 -4.63 -7.30
N MET A 281 -5.67 -4.32 -8.07
CA MET A 281 -4.65 -5.28 -8.51
C MET A 281 -3.96 -5.99 -7.34
N PHE A 282 -3.61 -5.23 -6.30
CA PHE A 282 -3.02 -5.78 -5.08
C PHE A 282 -3.99 -6.74 -4.38
N LEU A 283 -5.25 -6.36 -4.21
CA LEU A 283 -6.30 -7.20 -3.62
C LEU A 283 -6.53 -8.49 -4.43
N MET A 284 -6.66 -8.38 -5.75
CA MET A 284 -6.84 -9.55 -6.61
C MET A 284 -5.63 -10.48 -6.52
N GLY A 285 -4.41 -9.92 -6.63
CA GLY A 285 -3.18 -10.70 -6.47
C GLY A 285 -3.11 -11.43 -5.13
N ALA A 286 -3.66 -10.83 -4.08
CA ALA A 286 -3.76 -11.45 -2.77
C ALA A 286 -4.72 -12.64 -2.75
N ILE A 287 -5.93 -12.49 -3.32
CA ILE A 287 -6.91 -13.58 -3.45
C ILE A 287 -6.33 -14.77 -4.24
N ILE A 288 -5.67 -14.49 -5.36
CA ILE A 288 -5.07 -15.51 -6.24
C ILE A 288 -3.93 -16.25 -5.53
N SER A 289 -3.08 -15.53 -4.80
CA SER A 289 -1.98 -16.14 -4.04
C SER A 289 -2.52 -17.09 -2.97
N ASN A 290 -3.57 -16.66 -2.26
CA ASN A 290 -4.24 -17.49 -1.26
C ASN A 290 -4.88 -18.75 -1.86
N ALA A 291 -5.57 -18.63 -2.99
CA ALA A 291 -6.14 -19.78 -3.69
C ALA A 291 -5.05 -20.79 -4.10
N GLY A 292 -3.91 -20.31 -4.58
CA GLY A 292 -2.77 -21.16 -4.93
C GLY A 292 -2.16 -21.86 -3.71
N GLN A 293 -2.04 -21.17 -2.58
CA GLN A 293 -1.56 -21.76 -1.33
C GLN A 293 -2.48 -22.89 -0.86
N ILE A 294 -3.79 -22.62 -0.76
CA ILE A 294 -4.78 -23.62 -0.30
C ILE A 294 -4.81 -24.83 -1.24
N GLY A 295 -4.75 -24.61 -2.55
CA GLY A 295 -4.65 -25.72 -3.51
C GLY A 295 -3.38 -26.55 -3.31
N THR A 296 -2.26 -25.92 -2.98
CA THR A 296 -0.99 -26.63 -2.71
C THR A 296 -1.06 -27.45 -1.42
N GLU A 297 -1.72 -26.93 -0.39
CA GLU A 297 -1.93 -27.64 0.88
C GLU A 297 -2.83 -28.86 0.69
N GLY A 298 -3.86 -28.77 -0.16
CA GLY A 298 -4.74 -29.90 -0.48
C GLY A 298 -4.07 -31.03 -1.28
N LEU A 299 -2.91 -30.79 -1.88
CA LEU A 299 -2.10 -31.79 -2.60
C LEU A 299 -1.09 -32.53 -1.70
N ARG A 300 -0.92 -32.09 -0.43
CA ARG A 300 -0.01 -32.71 0.55
C ARG A 300 -0.77 -33.64 1.49
#